data_AF-X1ISJ8-F1
#
_entry.id   AF-X1ISJ8-F1
#
_cell.length_a   1.000
_cell.length_b   1.000
_cell.length_c   1.000
_cell.angle_alpha   90.00
_cell.angle_beta   90.00
_cell.angle_gamma   90.00
#
_symmetry.space_group_name_H-M   'P 1'
#
loop_
_entity.id
_entity.type
_entity.pdbx_description
1 polymer ?
#
loop_
_entity_poly.entity_id
_entity_poly.type
_entity_poly.pdbx_seq_one_letter_code
_entity_poly.pdbx_strand_id
1 'polypeptide(L)' 'MSSVIDEGTAVGARLEGFTKPAAGKTGTTDDYSDAWFIGFTPDLVCGVWVGFDTR' A
#
# COMPACT_ATOMS: atom_id res chain seq x y z
N MET A 1 1.94 4.10 -11.57
CA MET A 1 1.77 3.76 -10.14
C MET A 1 2.72 2.66 -9.67
N SER A 2 3.48 1.99 -10.54
CA SER A 2 4.51 1.01 -10.11
C SER A 2 5.62 1.65 -9.27
N SER A 3 6.05 2.88 -9.61
CA SER A 3 7.08 3.62 -8.86
C SER A 3 6.78 3.77 -7.37
N VAL A 4 5.51 3.81 -6.96
CA VAL A 4 5.16 3.86 -5.53
C VAL A 4 5.63 2.61 -4.79
N ILE A 5 5.54 1.45 -5.44
CA ILE A 5 5.99 0.16 -4.91
C ILE A 5 7.49 -0.03 -5.14
N ASP A 6 8.04 0.43 -6.27
CA ASP A 6 9.44 0.14 -6.62
C ASP A 6 10.45 1.06 -5.91
N GLU A 7 10.08 2.32 -5.65
CA GLU A 7 10.99 3.34 -5.09
C GLU A 7 10.29 4.37 -4.18
N GLY A 8 8.96 4.33 -4.08
CA GLY A 8 8.16 5.33 -3.37
C GLY A 8 7.68 4.86 -1.99
N THR A 9 6.52 5.38 -1.59
CA THR A 9 5.98 5.20 -0.23
C THR A 9 5.61 3.75 0.13
N ALA A 10 5.56 2.83 -0.84
CA ALA A 10 5.32 1.40 -0.63
C ALA A 10 6.56 0.53 -0.91
N VAL A 11 7.77 1.12 -0.97
CA VAL A 11 9.02 0.39 -1.26
C VAL A 11 9.29 -0.79 -0.31
N GLY A 12 8.72 -0.75 0.90
CA GLY A 12 8.74 -1.87 1.84
C GLY A 12 8.30 -3.19 1.23
N ALA A 13 7.34 -3.19 0.30
CA ALA A 13 6.92 -4.42 -0.38
C ALA A 13 8.07 -5.10 -1.15
N ARG A 14 8.95 -4.32 -1.80
CA ARG A 14 10.14 -4.85 -2.49
C ARG A 14 11.20 -5.34 -1.51
N LEU A 15 11.41 -4.60 -0.42
CA LEU A 15 12.37 -4.96 0.62
C LEU A 15 11.98 -6.26 1.34
N GLU A 16 10.68 -6.52 1.50
CA GLU A 16 10.12 -7.76 2.04
C GLU A 16 10.02 -8.90 1.00
N GLY A 17 10.59 -8.72 -0.19
CA GLY A 17 10.75 -9.78 -1.19
C GLY A 17 9.58 -9.98 -2.16
N PHE A 18 8.61 -9.07 -2.22
CA PHE A 18 7.57 -9.13 -3.25
C PHE A 18 8.15 -8.68 -4.61
N THR A 19 8.21 -9.58 -5.60
CA THR A 19 8.88 -9.32 -6.90
C THR A 19 7.94 -9.27 -8.12
N LYS A 20 6.66 -9.59 -7.95
CA LYS A 20 5.71 -9.59 -9.08
C LYS A 20 5.46 -8.17 -9.63
N PRO A 21 5.09 -8.02 -10.92
CA PRO A 21 4.60 -6.75 -11.45
C PRO A 21 3.38 -6.29 -10.66
N ALA A 22 3.46 -5.10 -10.08
CA ALA A 22 2.38 -4.53 -9.31
C ALA A 22 2.43 -3.01 -9.35
N ALA A 23 1.30 -2.39 -9.04
CA ALA A 23 1.16 -0.97 -8.82
C ALA A 23 0.20 -0.73 -7.66
N GLY A 24 0.33 0.40 -6.99
CA GLY A 24 -0.51 0.70 -5.84
C GLY A 24 -0.27 2.09 -5.28
N LYS A 25 -0.93 2.39 -4.16
CA LYS A 25 -0.80 3.66 -3.46
C LYS A 25 -1.04 3.49 -1.96
N THR A 26 -0.18 4.12 -1.16
CA THR A 26 -0.41 4.33 0.27
C THR A 26 -1.25 5.58 0.50
N GLY A 27 -2.05 5.55 1.57
CA GLY A 27 -2.65 6.75 2.15
C GLY A 27 -2.67 6.69 3.67
N THR A 28 -2.66 7.87 4.26
CA THR A 28 -2.65 8.10 5.69
C THR A 28 -3.46 9.36 5.92
N THR A 29 -4.35 9.34 6.91
CA THR A 29 -5.08 10.54 7.35
C THR A 29 -4.28 11.31 8.38
N ASP A 30 -4.73 12.54 8.66
CA ASP A 30 -4.17 13.36 9.73
C ASP A 30 -4.22 12.63 11.08
N ASP A 31 -3.28 12.97 11.96
CA ASP A 31 -3.08 12.36 13.27
C ASP A 31 -2.87 10.83 13.26
N TYR A 32 -2.56 10.25 12.09
CA TYR A 32 -2.41 8.79 11.92
C TYR A 32 -3.65 7.99 12.34
N SER A 33 -4.85 8.58 12.21
CA SER A 33 -6.09 7.88 12.57
C SER A 33 -6.35 6.65 11.70
N ASP A 34 -5.91 6.72 10.45
CA ASP A 34 -6.11 5.69 9.43
C ASP A 34 -4.85 5.53 8.58
N ALA A 35 -4.53 4.28 8.29
CA ALA A 35 -3.53 3.90 7.30
C ALA A 35 -4.15 2.91 6.33
N TRP A 36 -3.91 3.10 5.03
CA TRP A 36 -4.33 2.13 4.03
C TRP A 36 -3.31 1.97 2.91
N PHE A 37 -3.44 0.82 2.25
CA PHE A 37 -2.78 0.54 0.99
C PHE A 37 -3.76 -0.15 0.05
N ILE A 38 -3.82 0.34 -1.20
CA ILE A 38 -4.52 -0.35 -2.28
C ILE A 38 -3.47 -0.69 -3.34
N GLY A 39 -3.38 -1.97 -3.69
CA GLY A 39 -2.44 -2.48 -4.68
C GLY A 39 -3.09 -3.49 -5.61
N PHE A 40 -2.52 -3.63 -6.80
CA PHE A 40 -2.97 -4.61 -7.78
C PHE A 40 -1.81 -5.19 -8.58
N THR A 41 -2.03 -6.41 -9.06
CA THR A 41 -1.29 -7.11 -10.12
C THR A 41 -2.20 -7.19 -11.36
N PRO A 42 -1.76 -7.75 -12.51
CA PRO A 42 -2.64 -7.96 -13.65
C PRO A 42 -3.91 -8.77 -13.33
N ASP A 43 -3.86 -9.65 -12.33
CA ASP A 43 -4.93 -10.64 -12.07
C ASP A 43 -5.71 -10.39 -10.76
N LEU A 44 -5.21 -9.53 -9.88
CA LEU A 44 -5.77 -9.35 -8.53
C LEU A 44 -5.62 -7.92 -8.04
N VAL A 45 -6.67 -7.40 -7.39
CA VAL A 45 -6.64 -6.18 -6.57
C VAL A 45 -6.85 -6.53 -5.09
N CYS A 46 -6.13 -5.86 -4.20
CA CYS A 46 -6.26 -5.99 -2.76
C CYS A 46 -6.18 -4.62 -2.09
N GLY A 47 -7.04 -4.39 -1.11
CA GLY A 47 -7.03 -3.21 -0.26
C GLY A 47 -6.91 -3.64 1.21
N VAL A 48 -6.01 -2.99 1.95
CA VAL A 48 -5.85 -3.17 3.39
C VAL A 48 -6.01 -1.81 4.04
N TRP A 49 -6.81 -1.76 5.10
CA TRP A 49 -6.98 -0.61 5.96
C TRP A 49 -6.73 -1.03 7.41
N VAL A 50 -6.10 -0.13 8.16
CA VAL A 50 -5.89 -0.24 9.59
C VAL A 50 -6.24 1.09 10.22
N GLY A 51 -7.04 1.06 11.27
CA GLY A 51 -7.43 2.23 12.05
C GLY A 51 -8.13 1.80 13.33
N PHE A 52 -8.58 2.77 14.12
CA PHE A 52 -9.31 2.52 15.36
C PHE A 52 -10.83 2.57 15.12
N ASP A 53 -11.58 1.65 15.72
CA ASP A 53 -13.05 1.62 15.64
C ASP A 53 -13.71 2.85 16.31
N THR A 54 -13.06 3.39 17.35
CA THR A 54 -13.50 4.58 18.09
C THR A 54 -12.34 5.55 18.26
N ARG A 55 -12.63 6.84 18.13
CA ARG A 55 -11.66 7.92 18.31
C ARG A 55 -11.47 8.28 19.78
#